data_AF-A0A1J5CCQ3-F1
#
_entry.id   AF-A0A1J5CCQ3-F1
#
_cell.length_a   1.000
_cell.length_b   1.000
_cell.length_c   1.000
_cell.angle_alpha   90.00
_cell.angle_beta   90.00
_cell.angle_gamma   90.00
#
_symmetry.space_group_name_H-M   'P 1'
#
loop_
_entity.id
_entity.type
_entity.pdbx_description
1 polymer ?
#
loop_
_entity_poly.entity_id
_entity_poly.type
_entity_poly.pdbx_seq_one_letter_code
_entity_poly.pdbx_strand_id
1 'polypeptide(L)'
;MDAEDVSLDIHHIFPQDWCEKQGIAYKVYNAIVNKTPISYKANRMIGGDAPSHYLQRLQQHKQVLLDDAHMNTILESHLIQAEALRADDFATFYQARKQALLMLIEKVMGKNAIAVAIPEEDGEDES
;
A
#
# COMPACT_ATOMS: atom_id res chain seq x y z
N MET A 1 -20.68 15.36 -20.93
CA MET A 1 -19.66 15.23 -19.87
C MET A 1 -19.58 13.75 -19.60
N ASP A 2 -18.70 13.07 -20.32
CA ASP A 2 -18.56 11.63 -20.22
C ASP A 2 -17.96 11.34 -18.84
N ALA A 3 -18.76 10.74 -17.97
CA ALA A 3 -18.26 10.07 -16.79
C ALA A 3 -17.45 8.88 -17.31
N GLU A 4 -16.16 9.11 -17.60
CA GLU A 4 -15.21 8.02 -17.75
C GLU A 4 -15.30 7.22 -16.45
N ASP A 5 -15.86 6.02 -16.56
CA ASP A 5 -15.87 5.02 -15.51
C ASP A 5 -14.41 4.76 -15.12
N VAL A 6 -13.93 5.45 -14.09
CA VAL A 6 -12.58 5.28 -13.56
C VAL A 6 -12.56 3.90 -12.95
N SER A 7 -12.20 2.90 -13.74
CA SER A 7 -12.02 1.53 -13.24
C SER A 7 -11.00 1.57 -12.10
N LEU A 8 -11.51 1.24 -10.91
CA LEU A 8 -10.74 1.13 -9.68
C LEU A 8 -10.32 -0.32 -9.49
N ASP A 9 -9.04 -0.52 -9.24
CA ASP A 9 -8.46 -1.82 -8.91
C ASP A 9 -7.85 -1.76 -7.50
N ILE A 10 -7.67 -2.92 -6.86
CA ILE A 10 -6.95 -3.04 -5.60
C ILE A 10 -5.55 -3.56 -5.93
N HIS A 11 -4.54 -2.71 -5.72
CA HIS A 11 -3.16 -3.07 -6.02
C HIS A 11 -2.28 -3.03 -4.78
N HIS A 12 -1.18 -3.80 -4.82
CA HIS A 12 -0.17 -3.76 -3.76
C HIS A 12 0.64 -2.47 -3.84
N ILE A 13 0.90 -1.85 -2.69
CA ILE A 13 1.74 -0.65 -2.61
C ILE A 13 3.21 -1.05 -2.81
N PHE A 14 3.70 -2.01 -2.03
CA PHE A 14 4.92 -2.73 -2.35
C PHE A 14 4.57 -3.93 -3.25
N PRO A 15 5.04 -3.97 -4.51
CA PRO A 15 4.62 -5.01 -5.46
C PRO A 15 4.98 -6.41 -5.00
N GLN A 16 4.14 -7.39 -5.36
CA GLN A 16 4.32 -8.79 -5.00
C GLN A 16 5.72 -9.31 -5.37
N ASP A 17 6.13 -9.14 -6.63
CA ASP A 17 7.44 -9.56 -7.13
C ASP A 17 8.60 -8.97 -6.32
N TRP A 18 8.47 -7.72 -5.87
CA TRP A 18 9.49 -7.08 -5.04
C TRP A 18 9.51 -7.71 -3.64
N CYS A 19 8.34 -7.88 -3.01
CA CYS A 19 8.22 -8.47 -1.68
C CYS A 19 8.76 -9.91 -1.63
N GLU A 20 8.48 -10.72 -2.65
CA GLU A 20 8.99 -12.09 -2.77
C GLU A 20 10.51 -12.10 -2.87
N LYS A 21 11.10 -11.20 -3.67
CA LYS A 21 12.56 -11.06 -3.77
C LYS A 21 13.22 -10.60 -2.46
N GLN A 22 12.51 -9.84 -1.63
CA GLN A 22 12.98 -9.44 -0.30
C GLN A 22 12.75 -10.53 0.77
N GLY A 23 12.14 -11.66 0.43
CA GLY A 23 11.84 -12.73 1.39
C GLY A 23 10.74 -12.36 2.40
N ILE A 24 9.87 -11.40 2.08
CA ILE A 24 8.74 -11.04 2.93
C ILE A 24 7.68 -12.14 2.81
N ALA A 25 7.14 -12.60 3.94
CA ALA A 25 6.15 -13.68 3.94
C ALA A 25 4.84 -13.28 3.23
N TYR A 26 4.25 -14.22 2.48
CA TYR A 26 2.98 -14.02 1.75
C TYR A 26 1.86 -13.47 2.63
N LYS A 27 1.66 -14.04 3.83
CA LYS A 27 0.63 -13.57 4.78
C LYS A 27 0.82 -12.10 5.18
N VAL A 28 2.04 -11.57 5.09
CA VAL A 28 2.37 -10.18 5.42
C VAL A 28 2.18 -9.26 4.21
N TYR A 29 2.84 -9.55 3.07
CA TYR A 29 2.74 -8.62 1.92
C TYR A 29 1.39 -8.66 1.21
N ASN A 30 0.62 -9.74 1.34
CA ASN A 30 -0.72 -9.83 0.75
C ASN A 30 -1.84 -9.26 1.64
N ALA A 31 -1.51 -8.79 2.84
CA ALA A 31 -2.47 -8.19 3.76
C ALA A 31 -3.04 -6.86 3.23
N ILE A 32 -4.22 -6.46 3.72
CA ILE A 32 -4.87 -5.19 3.37
C ILE A 32 -3.98 -3.96 3.68
N VAL A 33 -3.07 -4.09 4.65
CA VAL A 33 -2.10 -3.05 4.99
C VAL A 33 -1.25 -2.70 3.78
N ASN A 34 -0.86 -3.66 2.94
CA ASN A 34 -0.08 -3.40 1.73
C ASN A 34 -0.95 -3.19 0.48
N LYS A 35 -2.24 -2.90 0.60
CA LYS A 35 -3.15 -2.71 -0.54
C LYS A 35 -3.79 -1.32 -0.52
N THR A 36 -4.06 -0.79 -1.71
CA THR A 36 -4.82 0.46 -1.88
C THR A 36 -5.70 0.39 -3.13
N PRO A 37 -6.89 1.01 -3.11
CA PRO A 37 -7.58 1.35 -4.35
C PRO A 37 -6.68 2.23 -5.20
N ILE A 38 -6.59 1.92 -6.49
CA ILE A 38 -5.81 2.66 -7.47
C ILE A 38 -6.58 2.73 -8.78
N SER A 39 -6.49 3.86 -9.47
CA SER A 39 -7.06 3.96 -10.82
C SER A 39 -6.27 3.07 -11.77
N TYR A 40 -6.96 2.50 -12.76
CA TYR A 40 -6.35 1.68 -13.80
C TYR A 40 -5.10 2.34 -14.43
N LYS A 41 -5.15 3.66 -14.67
CA LYS A 41 -4.05 4.42 -15.26
C LYS A 41 -2.79 4.42 -14.39
N ALA A 42 -2.94 4.63 -13.08
CA ALA A 42 -1.81 4.59 -12.15
C ALA A 42 -1.32 3.15 -11.93
N ASN A 43 -2.23 2.17 -11.91
CA ASN A 43 -1.91 0.75 -11.78
C ASN A 43 -0.89 0.27 -12.84
N ARG A 44 -1.05 0.68 -14.10
CA ARG A 44 -0.13 0.29 -15.19
C ARG A 44 1.30 0.85 -15.05
N MET A 45 1.55 1.78 -14.15
CA MET A 45 2.84 2.44 -13.97
C MET A 45 3.70 1.87 -12.83
N ILE A 46 3.08 1.08 -11.93
CA ILE A 46 3.74 0.49 -10.76
C ILE A 46 4.68 -0.64 -11.21
N GLY A 47 4.14 -1.68 -11.86
CA GLY A 47 4.92 -2.86 -12.26
C GLY A 47 5.38 -3.69 -11.06
N GLY A 48 6.50 -4.41 -11.20
CA GLY A 48 7.10 -5.25 -10.14
C GLY A 48 8.29 -4.63 -9.42
N ASP A 49 8.52 -3.33 -9.61
CA ASP A 49 9.69 -2.61 -9.07
C ASP A 49 9.45 -2.09 -7.65
N ALA A 50 10.53 -1.69 -6.97
CA ALA A 50 10.42 -1.07 -5.66
C ALA A 50 9.64 0.26 -5.70
N PRO A 51 8.98 0.66 -4.61
CA PRO A 51 8.26 1.93 -4.54
C PRO A 51 9.05 3.17 -4.90
N SER A 52 10.30 3.29 -4.48
CA SER A 52 11.17 4.40 -4.85
C SER A 52 11.24 4.61 -6.37
N HIS A 53 11.32 3.51 -7.13
CA HIS A 53 11.42 3.53 -8.58
C HIS A 53 10.11 3.91 -9.26
N TYR A 54 9.00 3.22 -8.93
CA TYR A 54 7.74 3.52 -9.61
C TYR A 54 7.19 4.90 -9.21
N LEU A 55 7.43 5.35 -7.98
CA LEU A 55 6.94 6.64 -7.49
C LEU A 55 7.63 7.79 -8.22
N GLN A 56 8.94 7.68 -8.44
CA GLN A 56 9.69 8.63 -9.26
C GLN A 56 9.13 8.69 -10.69
N ARG A 57 8.90 7.54 -11.33
CA ARG A 57 8.30 7.47 -12.67
C ARG A 57 6.91 8.10 -12.71
N LEU A 58 6.09 7.84 -11.70
CA LEU A 58 4.74 8.37 -11.59
C LEU A 58 4.75 9.89 -11.49
N GLN A 59 5.56 10.46 -10.61
CA GLN A 59 5.70 11.91 -10.43
C GLN A 59 6.19 12.61 -11.70
N GLN A 60 7.13 12.01 -12.42
CA GLN A 60 7.73 12.58 -13.63
C GLN A 60 6.89 12.35 -14.90
N HIS A 61 5.83 11.55 -14.83
CA HIS A 61 5.01 11.26 -16.01
C HIS A 61 4.28 12.52 -16.49
N LYS A 62 4.28 12.76 -17.81
CA LYS A 62 3.78 14.00 -18.43
C LYS A 62 2.34 14.38 -18.08
N GLN A 63 1.53 13.40 -17.70
CA GLN A 63 0.12 13.59 -17.34
C GLN A 63 -0.11 13.75 -15.83
N VAL A 64 0.94 13.58 -15.02
CA VAL A 64 0.88 13.70 -13.55
C VAL A 64 1.64 14.94 -13.13
N LEU A 65 2.94 15.03 -13.46
CA LEU A 65 3.82 16.19 -13.20
C LEU A 65 3.58 16.80 -11.80
N LEU A 66 3.80 15.98 -10.77
CA LEU A 66 3.66 16.39 -9.37
C LEU A 66 5.02 16.55 -8.70
N ASP A 67 5.17 17.63 -7.95
CA ASP A 67 6.28 17.75 -7.00
C ASP A 67 6.11 16.82 -5.80
N ASP A 68 7.15 16.73 -4.96
CA ASP A 68 7.15 15.86 -3.79
C ASP A 68 6.07 16.23 -2.77
N ALA A 69 5.77 17.52 -2.59
CA ALA A 69 4.80 17.96 -1.60
C ALA A 69 3.36 17.54 -1.98
N HIS A 70 2.99 17.70 -3.26
CA HIS A 70 1.70 17.26 -3.75
C HIS A 70 1.60 15.73 -3.76
N MET A 71 2.66 15.02 -4.15
CA MET A 71 2.67 13.56 -4.07
C MET A 71 2.53 13.06 -2.63
N ASN A 72 3.22 13.70 -1.67
CA ASN A 72 3.09 13.39 -0.25
C ASN A 72 1.65 13.56 0.23
N THR A 73 1.00 14.65 -0.16
CA THR A 73 -0.41 14.90 0.19
C THR A 73 -1.33 13.79 -0.30
N ILE A 74 -1.12 13.29 -1.53
CA ILE A 74 -1.89 12.16 -2.08
C ILE A 74 -1.62 10.88 -1.29
N LEU A 75 -0.35 10.55 -1.04
CA LEU A 75 0.03 9.36 -0.27
C LEU A 75 -0.55 9.39 1.15
N GLU A 76 -0.46 10.53 1.82
CA GLU A 76 -0.99 10.76 3.17
C GLU A 76 -2.52 10.61 3.22
N SER A 77 -3.25 11.06 2.20
CA SER A 77 -4.70 10.87 2.11
C SER A 77 -5.12 9.39 2.09
N HIS A 78 -4.22 8.52 1.65
CA HIS A 78 -4.38 7.07 1.67
C HIS A 78 -3.77 6.41 2.91
N LEU A 79 -3.26 7.16 3.89
CA LEU A 79 -2.51 6.65 5.05
C LEU A 79 -1.20 5.94 4.64
N ILE A 80 -0.50 6.47 3.63
CA ILE A 80 0.81 5.98 3.20
C ILE A 80 1.89 6.97 3.68
N GLN A 81 2.88 6.48 4.43
CA GLN A 81 4.03 7.29 4.79
C GLN A 81 4.99 7.39 3.59
N ALA A 82 5.10 8.57 2.99
CA ALA A 82 5.86 8.77 1.76
C ALA A 82 7.36 8.48 1.92
N GLU A 83 7.94 8.80 3.07
CA GLU A 83 9.37 8.57 3.34
C GLU A 83 9.74 7.07 3.32
N ALA A 84 8.93 6.24 3.96
CA ALA A 84 9.13 4.78 3.96
C ALA A 84 8.99 4.19 2.55
N LEU A 85 8.07 4.72 1.72
CA LEU A 85 7.99 4.33 0.30
C LEU A 85 9.24 4.73 -0.47
N ARG A 86 9.72 5.98 -0.33
CA ARG A 86 10.91 6.45 -1.04
C ARG A 86 12.19 5.72 -0.63
N ALA A 87 12.22 5.20 0.60
CA ALA A 87 13.33 4.40 1.12
C ALA A 87 13.20 2.89 0.86
N ASP A 88 12.12 2.45 0.20
CA ASP A 88 11.77 1.02 0.04
C ASP A 88 11.69 0.26 1.38
N ASP A 89 11.39 0.96 2.48
CA ASP A 89 11.32 0.41 3.82
C ASP A 89 9.92 -0.15 4.10
N PHE A 90 9.74 -1.40 3.71
CA PHE A 90 8.49 -2.13 3.91
C PHE A 90 8.09 -2.22 5.39
N ALA A 91 9.06 -2.43 6.30
CA ALA A 91 8.76 -2.66 7.71
C ALA A 91 8.19 -1.40 8.36
N THR A 92 8.84 -0.25 8.14
CA THR A 92 8.38 1.05 8.64
C THR A 92 7.03 1.41 8.02
N PHE A 93 6.87 1.24 6.70
CA PHE A 93 5.60 1.44 6.02
C PHE A 93 4.48 0.60 6.64
N TYR A 94 4.71 -0.70 6.82
CA TYR A 94 3.70 -1.64 7.26
C TYR A 94 3.23 -1.32 8.68
N GLN A 95 4.16 -1.04 9.61
CA GLN A 95 3.81 -0.70 10.99
C GLN A 95 3.06 0.62 11.07
N ALA A 96 3.55 1.67 10.39
CA ALA A 96 2.93 2.99 10.41
C ALA A 96 1.50 2.94 9.84
N ARG A 97 1.32 2.28 8.69
CA ARG A 97 0.02 2.17 8.03
C ARG A 97 -0.94 1.26 8.78
N LYS A 98 -0.47 0.13 9.34
CA LYS A 98 -1.29 -0.73 10.21
C LYS A 98 -1.84 0.05 11.39
N GLN A 99 -0.99 0.83 12.07
CA GLN A 99 -1.41 1.66 13.20
C GLN A 99 -2.42 2.73 12.78
N ALA A 100 -2.18 3.41 11.65
CA ALA A 100 -3.09 4.42 11.13
C ALA A 100 -4.48 3.85 10.78
N LEU A 101 -4.53 2.68 10.14
CA LEU A 101 -5.77 1.98 9.82
C LEU A 101 -6.52 1.56 11.09
N LEU A 102 -5.82 1.01 12.09
CA LEU A 102 -6.42 0.65 13.37
C LEU A 102 -7.05 1.88 14.05
N MET A 103 -6.31 2.98 14.18
CA MET A 103 -6.82 4.22 14.76
C MET A 103 -8.05 4.76 14.00
N LEU A 104 -8.06 4.65 12.67
CA LEU A 104 -9.22 5.05 11.86
C LEU A 104 -10.43 4.17 12.18
N ILE A 105 -10.26 2.85 12.25
CA ILE A 105 -11.33 1.90 12.58
C ILE A 105 -11.85 2.18 14.00
N GLU A 106 -10.98 2.35 14.98
CA GLU A 106 -11.34 2.64 16.37
C GLU A 106 -12.16 3.92 16.48
N LYS A 107 -11.71 4.99 15.81
CA LYS A 107 -12.41 6.28 15.76
C LYS A 107 -13.80 6.15 15.16
N VAL A 108 -13.95 5.37 14.08
CA VAL A 108 -15.25 5.18 13.41
C VAL A 108 -16.17 4.28 14.24
N MET A 109 -15.63 3.24 14.89
CA MET A 109 -16.41 2.30 15.69
C MET A 109 -16.73 2.81 17.11
N GLY A 110 -16.01 3.83 17.60
CA GLY A 110 -16.11 4.31 18.98
C GLY A 110 -15.63 3.27 20.01
N LYS A 111 -14.78 2.33 19.60
CA LYS A 111 -14.27 1.22 20.43
C LYS A 111 -12.76 1.09 20.22
N ASN A 112 -12.03 0.81 21.30
CA ASN A 112 -10.63 0.44 21.17
C ASN A 112 -10.53 -0.96 20.53
N ALA A 113 -9.64 -1.12 19.56
CA ALA A 113 -9.37 -2.39 18.94
C ALA A 113 -8.65 -3.26 19.97
N ILE A 114 -9.25 -4.40 20.29
CA ILE A 114 -8.59 -5.41 21.12
C ILE A 114 -7.53 -6.05 20.22
N ALA A 115 -6.26 -5.98 20.61
CA ALA A 115 -5.21 -6.72 19.94
C ALA A 115 -5.46 -8.23 20.16
N VAL A 116 -6.20 -8.86 19.25
CA VAL A 116 -6.34 -10.31 19.22
C VAL A 116 -5.01 -10.84 18.69
N ALA A 117 -4.26 -11.53 19.55
CA ALA A 117 -3.14 -12.35 19.10
C ALA A 117 -3.70 -13.32 18.04
N ILE A 118 -3.17 -13.23 16.82
CA ILE A 118 -3.52 -14.19 15.76
C ILE A 118 -3.10 -15.56 16.31
N PRO A 119 -4.01 -16.53 16.45
CA PRO A 119 -3.61 -17.88 16.80
C PRO A 119 -2.59 -18.36 15.78
N GLU A 120 -1.51 -19.01 16.23
CA GLU A 120 -0.67 -19.78 15.32
C GLU A 120 -1.58 -20.85 14.71
N GLU A 121 -1.97 -20.67 13.45
CA GLU A 121 -2.60 -21.75 12.69
C GLU A 121 -1.51 -22.79 12.46
N ASP A 122 -1.66 -23.93 13.14
CA ASP A 122 -0.95 -25.16 12.87
C ASP A 122 -0.96 -25.40 11.35
N GLY A 123 0.23 -25.57 10.79
CA GLY A 123 0.38 -25.91 9.38
C GLY A 123 -0.26 -27.25 9.11
N GLU A 124 -1.42 -27.25 8.47
CA GLU A 124 -1.94 -28.43 7.80
C GLU A 124 -1.68 -28.32 6.30
N ASP A 125 -0.80 -29.23 5.89
CA ASP A 125 -0.45 -29.74 4.58
C ASP A 125 -1.68 -30.04 3.71
N GLU A 126 -1.72 -29.51 2.48
CA GLU A 126 -2.47 -30.13 1.39
C GLU A 126 -1.65 -30.07 0.09
N SER A 127 -0.87 -31.15 -0.10
CA SER A 127 -0.63 -31.95 -1.33
C SER A 127 -0.64 -31.29 -2.72
#